data_AF-A0A4Q6XP83-F1
#
_entry.id   AF-A0A4Q6XP83-F1
#
_cell.length_a   1.000
_cell.length_b   1.000
_cell.length_c   1.000
_cell.angle_alpha   90.00
_cell.angle_beta   90.00
_cell.angle_gamma   90.00
#
_symmetry.space_group_name_H-M   'P 1'
#
loop_
_entity.id
_entity.type
_entity.pdbx_description
1 polymer ?
#
loop_
_entity_poly.entity_id
_entity_poly.type
_entity_poly.pdbx_seq_one_letter_code
_entity_poly.pdbx_strand_id
1 'polypeptide(L)'
;MKTSIEKSMLIADLQHQILQWQGFKQVERKETGLGLGTLERAFPGNVFPMGTLHEFISDNKEEEAASSGFLAGLLSFLMKKDGVALWISSSDQPFAPAMTYFGLEPERIIFVQMQKQVDILWALEEGLKCTAVKVVVAELQEINFVQSRRLQLVVEKSRVTGLLLRLQPRMLGATTCAARWHIRTQMSHVEGDMPGVGFPTWKVELLKVKNGQSSCWQLAWTPRGLQVEQLKAERTASSSKRKVG
;
A
#
# COMPACT_ATOMS: atom_id res chain seq x y z
N MET A 1 -38.33 20.19 8.73
CA MET A 1 -36.89 20.47 8.46
C MET A 1 -35.98 20.02 9.61
N LYS A 2 -36.30 20.32 10.89
CA LYS A 2 -35.54 19.86 12.08
C LYS A 2 -35.42 18.33 12.23
N THR A 3 -36.50 17.60 11.98
CA THR A 3 -36.58 16.13 12.11
C THR A 3 -35.69 15.36 11.13
N SER A 4 -35.36 15.96 9.97
CA SER A 4 -34.48 15.32 8.98
C SER A 4 -33.02 15.37 9.39
N ILE A 5 -32.62 16.44 10.10
CA ILE A 5 -31.26 16.64 10.60
C ILE A 5 -31.02 15.71 11.78
N GLU A 6 -31.98 15.63 12.71
CA GLU A 6 -31.94 14.69 13.84
C GLU A 6 -31.83 13.23 13.39
N LYS A 7 -32.60 12.84 12.37
CA LYS A 7 -32.52 11.48 11.80
C LYS A 7 -31.17 11.21 11.13
N SER A 8 -30.59 12.20 10.45
CA SER A 8 -29.26 12.07 9.84
C SER A 8 -28.14 11.94 10.88
N MET A 9 -28.25 12.67 11.99
CA MET A 9 -27.32 12.55 13.13
C MET A 9 -27.45 11.20 13.82
N LEU A 10 -28.68 10.71 14.01
CA LEU A 10 -28.95 9.40 14.59
C LEU A 10 -28.42 8.26 13.71
N ILE A 11 -28.57 8.38 12.39
CA ILE A 11 -28.01 7.41 11.43
C ILE A 11 -26.48 7.41 11.49
N ALA A 12 -25.84 8.58 11.55
CA ALA A 12 -24.39 8.68 11.66
C ALA A 12 -23.87 8.07 12.98
N ASP A 13 -24.59 8.26 14.08
CA ASP A 13 -24.26 7.68 15.38
C ASP A 13 -24.45 6.16 15.42
N LEU A 14 -25.54 5.64 14.84
CA LEU A 14 -25.76 4.19 14.74
C LEU A 14 -24.74 3.51 13.82
N GLN A 15 -24.36 4.16 12.71
CA GLN A 15 -23.28 3.67 11.84
C GLN A 15 -21.95 3.63 12.59
N HIS A 16 -21.68 4.64 13.41
CA HIS A 16 -20.49 4.70 14.26
C HIS A 16 -20.45 3.57 15.29
N GLN A 17 -21.57 3.28 15.96
CA GLN A 17 -21.68 2.17 16.92
C GLN A 17 -21.52 0.79 16.27
N ILE A 18 -22.11 0.58 15.08
CA ILE A 18 -21.97 -0.68 14.32
C ILE A 18 -20.51 -0.92 13.94
N LEU A 19 -19.79 0.13 13.52
CA LEU A 19 -18.37 0.02 13.22
C LEU A 19 -17.60 -0.46 14.46
N GLN A 20 -17.81 0.16 15.63
CA GLN A 20 -17.13 -0.24 16.86
C GLN A 20 -17.31 -1.72 17.21
N TRP A 21 -18.53 -2.25 17.05
CA TRP A 21 -18.83 -3.67 17.32
C TRP A 21 -18.27 -4.64 16.29
N GLN A 22 -18.02 -4.20 15.05
CA GLN A 22 -17.33 -5.00 14.03
C GLN A 22 -15.80 -5.06 14.25
N GLY A 23 -15.32 -4.67 15.44
CA GLY A 23 -13.89 -4.63 15.77
C GLY A 23 -13.18 -3.40 15.20
N PHE A 24 -13.93 -2.35 14.86
CA PHE A 24 -13.37 -1.08 14.42
C PHE A 24 -12.96 -0.27 15.65
N LYS A 25 -11.68 -0.36 16.04
CA LYS A 25 -11.08 0.73 16.83
C LYS A 25 -10.99 1.92 15.90
N GLN A 26 -11.94 2.84 16.02
CA GLN A 26 -11.82 4.15 15.40
C GLN A 26 -10.50 4.74 15.90
N VAL A 27 -9.55 4.95 14.98
CA VAL A 27 -8.30 5.64 15.30
C VAL A 27 -8.72 7.01 15.83
N GLU A 28 -8.34 7.30 17.08
CA GLU A 28 -8.62 8.59 17.69
C GLU A 28 -8.14 9.71 16.75
N ARG A 29 -8.99 10.72 16.63
CA ARG A 29 -9.04 11.80 15.64
C ARG A 29 -7.81 12.74 15.67
N LYS A 30 -6.59 12.20 15.48
CA LYS A 30 -5.31 12.92 15.52
C LYS A 30 -4.22 12.37 14.57
N GLU A 31 -4.52 11.43 13.68
CA GLU A 31 -3.55 11.10 12.62
C GLU A 31 -3.62 12.16 11.52
N THR A 32 -2.68 13.11 11.59
CA THR A 32 -2.33 13.95 10.45
C THR A 32 -1.99 13.03 9.28
N GLY A 33 -2.68 13.19 8.15
CA GLY A 33 -2.46 12.36 6.96
C GLY A 33 -0.99 12.25 6.58
N LEU A 34 -0.65 11.15 5.89
CA LEU A 34 0.72 10.87 5.46
C LEU A 34 1.20 11.87 4.39
N GLY A 35 0.27 12.60 3.76
CA GLY A 35 0.57 13.56 2.70
C GLY A 35 0.49 12.96 1.30
N LEU A 36 -0.22 11.83 1.13
CA LEU A 36 -0.40 11.16 -0.16
C LEU A 36 -1.52 11.78 -1.01
N GLY A 37 -2.02 12.96 -0.63
CA GLY A 37 -3.03 13.70 -1.39
C GLY A 37 -4.37 12.98 -1.48
N THR A 38 -4.94 12.90 -2.69
CA THR A 38 -6.26 12.31 -2.92
C THR A 38 -6.32 10.81 -2.70
N LEU A 39 -5.16 10.13 -2.68
CA LEU A 39 -5.06 8.70 -2.41
C LEU A 39 -5.56 8.36 -0.99
N GLU A 40 -5.33 9.22 0.00
CA GLU A 40 -5.77 8.95 1.37
C GLU A 40 -7.30 8.86 1.49
N ARG A 41 -8.04 9.49 0.57
CA ARG A 41 -9.52 9.48 0.56
C ARG A 41 -10.14 8.11 0.32
N ALA A 42 -9.37 7.15 -0.21
CA ALA A 42 -9.85 5.78 -0.39
C ALA A 42 -9.91 5.00 0.94
N PHE A 43 -9.22 5.48 1.98
CA PHE A 43 -9.13 4.80 3.26
C PHE A 43 -10.17 5.30 4.26
N PRO A 44 -10.57 4.43 5.22
CA PRO A 44 -11.40 4.87 6.33
C PRO A 44 -10.76 6.06 7.05
N GLY A 45 -11.55 7.11 7.29
CA GLY A 45 -11.06 8.33 7.95
C GLY A 45 -10.17 9.23 7.09
N ASN A 46 -9.99 8.93 5.80
CA ASN A 46 -9.11 9.64 4.87
C ASN A 46 -7.63 9.64 5.31
N VAL A 47 -7.15 8.54 5.89
CA VAL A 47 -5.77 8.40 6.39
C VAL A 47 -5.19 7.07 5.91
N PHE A 48 -3.95 7.08 5.42
CA PHE A 48 -3.24 5.86 5.08
C PHE A 48 -3.08 4.94 6.32
N PRO A 49 -3.56 3.69 6.30
CA PRO A 49 -3.49 2.80 7.46
C PRO A 49 -2.04 2.49 7.85
N MET A 50 -1.66 2.78 9.09
CA MET A 50 -0.35 2.41 9.65
C MET A 50 -0.47 1.24 10.62
N GLY A 51 0.64 0.52 10.83
CA GLY A 51 0.66 -0.65 11.73
C GLY A 51 -0.30 -1.73 11.26
N THR A 52 -0.24 -2.05 9.96
CA THR A 52 -0.99 -3.13 9.32
C THR A 52 -0.21 -3.68 8.11
N LEU A 53 -0.69 -4.77 7.52
CA LEU A 53 -0.15 -5.32 6.28
C LEU A 53 -0.79 -4.70 5.03
N HIS A 54 0.04 -4.34 4.06
CA HIS A 54 -0.34 -3.98 2.70
C HIS A 54 0.27 -4.98 1.72
N GLU A 55 -0.45 -5.31 0.66
CA GLU A 55 0.04 -6.19 -0.40
C GLU A 55 0.13 -5.43 -1.72
N PHE A 56 1.23 -5.58 -2.44
CA PHE A 56 1.46 -5.04 -3.78
C PHE A 56 1.60 -6.21 -4.72
N ILE A 57 0.71 -6.34 -5.70
CA ILE A 57 0.73 -7.44 -6.66
C ILE A 57 1.52 -7.02 -7.89
N SER A 58 2.40 -7.91 -8.36
CA SER A 58 3.17 -7.73 -9.59
C SER A 58 3.12 -9.00 -10.41
N ASP A 59 2.43 -8.97 -11.56
CA ASP A 59 2.21 -10.14 -12.41
C ASP A 59 3.39 -10.42 -13.36
N ASN A 60 4.34 -9.49 -13.47
CA ASN A 60 5.56 -9.62 -14.28
C ASN A 60 6.68 -8.69 -13.76
N LYS A 61 7.88 -8.83 -14.31
CA LYS A 61 9.09 -8.07 -13.97
C LYS A 61 8.94 -6.54 -14.12
N GLU A 62 8.15 -6.07 -15.09
CA GLU A 62 7.92 -4.63 -15.29
C GLU A 62 7.08 -4.06 -14.14
N GLU A 63 6.04 -4.79 -13.72
CA GLU A 63 5.21 -4.43 -12.57
C GLU A 63 5.98 -4.55 -11.23
N GLU A 64 6.94 -5.48 -11.13
CA GLU A 64 7.85 -5.55 -9.96
C GLU A 64 8.68 -4.26 -9.84
N ALA A 65 9.26 -3.80 -10.94
CA ALA A 65 10.04 -2.57 -10.98
C ALA A 65 9.17 -1.34 -10.70
N ALA A 66 7.97 -1.30 -11.29
CA ALA A 66 6.98 -0.25 -11.04
C ALA A 66 6.60 -0.18 -9.56
N SER A 67 6.29 -1.33 -8.96
CA SER A 67 5.92 -1.44 -7.55
C SER A 67 7.07 -1.08 -6.63
N SER A 68 8.30 -1.48 -6.96
CA SER A 68 9.50 -1.13 -6.18
C SER A 68 9.76 0.38 -6.18
N GLY A 69 9.62 1.05 -7.33
CA GLY A 69 9.73 2.50 -7.43
C GLY A 69 8.62 3.22 -6.65
N PHE A 70 7.37 2.75 -6.77
CA PHE A 70 6.26 3.29 -5.99
C PHE A 70 6.47 3.11 -4.48
N LEU A 71 6.96 1.94 -4.05
CA LEU A 71 7.29 1.65 -2.66
C LEU A 71 8.40 2.56 -2.14
N ALA A 72 9.44 2.83 -2.92
CA ALA A 72 10.48 3.80 -2.54
C ALA A 72 9.89 5.20 -2.33
N GLY A 73 9.01 5.65 -3.23
CA GLY A 73 8.22 6.87 -3.05
C GLY A 73 7.37 6.86 -1.78
N LEU A 74 6.63 5.79 -1.54
CA LEU A 74 5.78 5.62 -0.36
C LEU A 74 6.61 5.62 0.94
N LEU A 75 7.76 4.95 0.96
CA LEU A 75 8.67 4.91 2.11
C LEU A 75 9.14 6.30 2.53
N SER A 76 9.37 7.23 1.59
CA SER A 76 9.73 8.61 1.92
C SER A 76 8.69 9.29 2.82
N PHE A 77 7.40 9.03 2.57
CA PHE A 77 6.30 9.54 3.39
C PHE A 77 6.15 8.78 4.71
N LEU A 78 6.31 7.45 4.68
CA LEU A 78 6.18 6.59 5.87
C LEU A 78 7.29 6.86 6.88
N MET A 79 8.53 6.98 6.43
CA MET A 79 9.71 7.11 7.28
C MET A 79 9.87 8.52 7.83
N LYS A 80 9.45 9.57 7.09
CA LYS A 80 9.76 10.96 7.43
C LYS A 80 11.26 11.11 7.78
N LYS A 81 11.63 12.02 8.70
CA LYS A 81 13.04 12.29 9.05
C LYS A 81 13.64 11.37 10.12
N ASP A 82 12.90 10.40 10.66
CA ASP A 82 13.30 9.62 11.83
C ASP A 82 13.05 8.09 11.72
N GLY A 83 12.36 7.63 10.67
CA GLY A 83 12.10 6.21 10.46
C GLY A 83 13.29 5.45 9.87
N VAL A 84 13.39 4.17 10.23
CA VAL A 84 14.23 3.15 9.58
C VAL A 84 13.33 2.12 8.92
N ALA A 85 13.72 1.63 7.75
CA ALA A 85 13.04 0.52 7.05
C ALA A 85 13.95 -0.70 6.93
N LEU A 86 13.32 -1.87 6.90
CA LEU A 86 13.96 -3.13 6.54
C LEU A 86 13.42 -3.56 5.18
N TRP A 87 14.30 -3.81 4.21
CA TRP A 87 13.92 -4.30 2.88
C TRP A 87 14.47 -5.71 2.68
N ILE A 88 13.59 -6.69 2.60
CA ILE A 88 13.92 -8.11 2.45
C ILE A 88 13.68 -8.52 1.01
N SER A 89 14.75 -8.74 0.25
CA SER A 89 14.71 -9.11 -1.16
C SER A 89 14.87 -10.62 -1.36
N SER A 90 14.19 -11.14 -2.38
CA SER A 90 14.20 -12.58 -2.72
C SER A 90 15.29 -12.95 -3.72
N SER A 91 15.69 -12.02 -4.57
CA SER A 91 16.77 -12.19 -5.55
C SER A 91 17.73 -11.01 -5.48
N ASP A 92 17.49 -9.97 -6.26
CA ASP A 92 18.38 -8.83 -6.41
C ASP A 92 17.94 -7.73 -5.45
N GLN A 93 18.90 -7.12 -4.78
CA GLN A 93 18.61 -5.96 -3.94
C GLN A 93 18.24 -4.78 -4.85
N PRO A 94 17.26 -3.96 -4.44
CA PRO A 94 16.94 -2.75 -5.16
C PRO A 94 18.18 -1.83 -5.17
N PHE A 95 18.39 -1.12 -6.28
CA PHE A 95 19.53 -0.22 -6.41
C PHE A 95 19.35 0.99 -5.48
N ALA A 96 19.96 0.92 -4.29
CA ALA A 96 19.76 1.88 -3.20
C ALA A 96 19.96 3.35 -3.61
N PRO A 97 20.97 3.73 -4.44
CA PRO A 97 21.13 5.12 -4.88
C PRO A 97 19.92 5.68 -5.65
N ALA A 98 19.17 4.85 -6.38
CA ALA A 98 17.96 5.31 -7.09
C ALA A 98 16.85 5.75 -6.12
N MET A 99 16.88 5.32 -4.86
CA MET A 99 15.88 5.73 -3.87
C MET A 99 16.03 7.21 -3.45
N THR A 100 17.21 7.80 -3.63
CA THR A 100 17.43 9.24 -3.39
C THR A 100 16.55 10.11 -4.30
N TYR A 101 16.20 9.63 -5.49
CA TYR A 101 15.25 10.29 -6.40
C TYR A 101 13.88 10.49 -5.76
N PHE A 102 13.50 9.58 -4.85
CA PHE A 102 12.26 9.63 -4.09
C PHE A 102 12.38 10.39 -2.76
N GLY A 103 13.52 11.06 -2.51
CA GLY A 103 13.77 11.75 -1.25
C GLY A 103 14.01 10.81 -0.07
N LEU A 104 14.37 9.55 -0.35
CA LEU A 104 14.68 8.55 0.67
C LEU A 104 16.20 8.47 0.87
N GLU A 105 16.65 8.56 2.11
CA GLU A 105 18.06 8.39 2.51
C GLU A 105 18.38 6.88 2.56
N PRO A 106 19.23 6.34 1.65
CA PRO A 106 19.53 4.91 1.59
C PRO A 106 20.10 4.34 2.89
N GLU A 107 20.79 5.15 3.67
CA GLU A 107 21.39 4.80 4.96
C GLU A 107 20.35 4.43 6.03
N ARG A 108 19.08 4.77 5.79
CA ARG A 108 17.94 4.44 6.66
C ARG A 108 17.25 3.14 6.28
N ILE A 109 17.77 2.43 5.30
CA ILE A 109 17.20 1.19 4.81
C ILE A 109 18.22 0.09 5.04
N ILE A 110 17.82 -0.90 5.83
CA ILE A 110 18.59 -2.12 6.04
C ILE A 110 18.16 -3.09 4.94
N PHE A 111 19.07 -3.41 4.03
CA PHE A 111 18.82 -4.39 2.96
C PHE A 111 19.23 -5.78 3.42
N VAL A 112 18.33 -6.74 3.27
CA VAL A 112 18.54 -8.14 3.61
C VAL A 112 18.15 -8.97 2.39
N GLN A 113 19.03 -9.87 1.97
CA GLN A 113 18.77 -10.74 0.82
C GLN A 113 18.67 -12.19 1.30
N MET A 114 17.59 -12.86 0.93
CA MET A 114 17.35 -14.26 1.30
C MET A 114 16.72 -15.00 0.12
N GLN A 115 17.22 -16.20 -0.19
CA GLN A 115 16.73 -16.95 -1.36
C GLN A 115 15.50 -17.79 -1.06
N LYS A 116 15.37 -18.31 0.17
CA LYS A 116 14.27 -19.22 0.52
C LYS A 116 13.10 -18.42 1.07
N GLN A 117 11.92 -18.71 0.54
CA GLN A 117 10.68 -18.07 0.96
C GLN A 117 10.36 -18.23 2.45
N VAL A 118 10.73 -19.38 3.05
CA VAL A 118 10.55 -19.61 4.49
C VAL A 118 11.42 -18.67 5.33
N ASP A 119 12.64 -18.37 4.87
CA ASP A 119 13.58 -17.47 5.55
C ASP A 119 13.11 -16.02 5.40
N ILE A 120 12.60 -15.64 4.21
CA ILE A 120 12.00 -14.33 3.97
C ILE A 120 10.81 -14.09 4.91
N LEU A 121 9.89 -15.06 5.01
CA LEU A 121 8.72 -14.95 5.90
C LEU A 121 9.14 -14.87 7.38
N TRP A 122 10.17 -15.62 7.77
CA TRP A 122 10.73 -15.55 9.11
C TRP A 122 11.34 -14.17 9.39
N ALA A 123 12.19 -13.66 8.50
CA ALA A 123 12.82 -12.35 8.63
C ALA A 123 11.80 -11.20 8.62
N LEU A 124 10.75 -11.32 7.81
CA LEU A 124 9.61 -10.40 7.81
C LEU A 124 8.95 -10.40 9.19
N GLU A 125 8.66 -11.55 9.78
CA GLU A 125 8.06 -11.62 11.10
C GLU A 125 8.96 -10.99 12.19
N GLU A 126 10.26 -11.28 12.17
CA GLU A 126 11.22 -10.70 13.13
C GLU A 126 11.36 -9.18 12.94
N GLY A 127 11.43 -8.71 11.70
CA GLY A 127 11.42 -7.29 11.37
C GLY A 127 10.16 -6.61 11.89
N LEU A 128 8.99 -7.24 11.73
CA LEU A 128 7.71 -6.71 12.21
C LEU A 128 7.61 -6.72 13.74
N LYS A 129 8.36 -7.56 14.46
CA LYS A 129 8.46 -7.51 15.94
C LYS A 129 9.34 -6.36 16.43
N CYS A 130 10.28 -5.90 15.61
CA CYS A 130 11.26 -4.90 15.99
C CYS A 130 10.68 -3.48 15.95
N THR A 131 10.27 -2.95 17.10
CA THR A 131 9.69 -1.59 17.21
C THR A 131 10.66 -0.44 16.88
N ALA A 132 11.95 -0.72 16.70
CA ALA A 132 12.93 0.26 16.21
C ALA A 132 12.82 0.49 14.69
N VAL A 133 12.20 -0.45 13.95
CA VAL A 133 11.91 -0.32 12.52
C VAL A 133 10.48 0.19 12.37
N LYS A 134 10.26 1.10 11.42
CA LYS A 134 8.94 1.68 11.16
C LYS A 134 8.15 0.92 10.09
N VAL A 135 8.88 0.43 9.08
CA VAL A 135 8.32 -0.27 7.92
C VAL A 135 9.20 -1.46 7.55
N VAL A 136 8.58 -2.59 7.25
CA VAL A 136 9.25 -3.75 6.67
C VAL A 136 8.69 -4.00 5.28
N VAL A 137 9.55 -3.97 4.27
CA VAL A 137 9.24 -4.40 2.91
C VAL A 137 9.75 -5.82 2.74
N ALA A 138 8.92 -6.71 2.19
CA ALA A 138 9.35 -8.07 1.87
C ALA A 138 8.85 -8.48 0.49
N GLU A 139 9.77 -8.94 -0.34
CA GLU A 139 9.53 -9.55 -1.64
C GLU A 139 9.28 -11.05 -1.47
N LEU A 140 8.11 -11.53 -1.88
CA LEU A 140 7.77 -12.96 -1.78
C LEU A 140 6.76 -13.36 -2.84
N GLN A 141 6.86 -14.59 -3.35
CA GLN A 141 5.90 -15.08 -4.34
C GLN A 141 4.53 -15.40 -3.71
N GLU A 142 4.54 -16.17 -2.61
CA GLU A 142 3.34 -16.70 -1.95
C GLU A 142 3.23 -16.36 -0.45
N ILE A 143 2.02 -16.05 -0.01
CA ILE A 143 1.63 -16.09 1.39
C ILE A 143 0.20 -16.61 1.51
N ASN A 144 -0.01 -17.55 2.42
CA ASN A 144 -1.33 -18.11 2.68
C ASN A 144 -2.07 -17.34 3.79
N PHE A 145 -3.37 -17.64 3.97
CA PHE A 145 -4.20 -16.95 4.96
C PHE A 145 -3.64 -17.06 6.38
N VAL A 146 -3.20 -18.26 6.80
CA VAL A 146 -2.69 -18.52 8.16
C VAL A 146 -1.43 -17.70 8.44
N GLN A 147 -0.49 -17.70 7.51
CA GLN A 147 0.73 -16.89 7.57
C GLN A 147 0.40 -15.40 7.64
N SER A 148 -0.48 -14.91 6.75
CA SER A 148 -0.88 -13.49 6.77
C SER A 148 -1.53 -13.12 8.10
N ARG A 149 -2.40 -13.98 8.65
CA ARG A 149 -3.09 -13.75 9.92
C ARG A 149 -2.11 -13.68 11.08
N ARG A 150 -1.12 -14.57 11.12
CA ARG A 150 -0.04 -14.54 12.10
C ARG A 150 0.74 -13.24 12.05
N LEU A 151 1.14 -12.80 10.85
CA LEU A 151 1.85 -11.52 10.67
C LEU A 151 0.97 -10.33 11.09
N GLN A 152 -0.32 -10.34 10.78
CA GLN A 152 -1.24 -9.28 11.19
C GLN A 152 -1.32 -9.17 12.72
N LEU A 153 -1.33 -10.30 13.45
CA LEU A 153 -1.31 -10.29 14.92
C LEU A 153 0.01 -9.74 15.49
N VAL A 154 1.14 -9.97 14.81
CA VAL A 154 2.43 -9.39 15.18
C VAL A 154 2.39 -7.88 15.00
N VAL A 155 1.91 -7.43 13.85
CA VAL A 155 1.78 -6.01 13.50
C VAL A 155 0.81 -5.26 14.41
N GLU A 156 -0.30 -5.88 14.81
CA GLU A 156 -1.25 -5.29 15.77
C GLU A 156 -0.58 -5.01 17.13
N LYS A 157 0.40 -5.82 17.53
CA LYS A 157 1.17 -5.64 18.78
C LYS A 157 2.29 -4.61 18.62
N SER A 158 3.08 -4.69 17.56
CA SER A 158 4.29 -3.88 17.38
C SER A 158 4.03 -2.51 16.75
N ARG A 159 2.91 -2.37 16.03
CA ARG A 159 2.56 -1.21 15.18
C ARG A 159 3.52 -0.95 14.02
N VAL A 160 4.42 -1.88 13.71
CA VAL A 160 5.30 -1.80 12.53
C VAL A 160 4.50 -2.10 11.26
N THR A 161 4.64 -1.29 10.23
CA THR A 161 3.88 -1.48 8.98
C THR A 161 4.58 -2.48 8.07
N GLY A 162 3.85 -3.47 7.55
CA GLY A 162 4.38 -4.43 6.58
C GLY A 162 3.90 -4.13 5.17
N LEU A 163 4.83 -4.05 4.21
CA LEU A 163 4.57 -3.88 2.78
C LEU A 163 5.05 -5.14 2.06
N LEU A 164 4.11 -5.99 1.63
CA LEU A 164 4.41 -7.27 0.99
C LEU A 164 4.36 -7.09 -0.53
N LEU A 165 5.51 -7.16 -1.18
CA LEU A 165 5.60 -7.17 -2.64
C LEU A 165 5.48 -8.60 -3.14
N ARG A 166 4.32 -8.92 -3.75
CA ARG A 166 3.96 -10.25 -4.26
C ARG A 166 4.45 -10.41 -5.70
N LEU A 167 5.56 -11.11 -5.87
CA LEU A 167 6.26 -11.30 -7.15
C LEU A 167 5.69 -12.50 -7.92
N GLN A 168 5.01 -12.27 -9.05
CA GLN A 168 4.34 -13.29 -9.88
C GLN A 168 3.61 -14.37 -9.05
N PRO A 169 2.63 -13.98 -8.20
CA PRO A 169 1.87 -14.94 -7.43
C PRO A 169 1.08 -15.84 -8.38
N ARG A 170 1.08 -17.15 -8.12
CA ARG A 170 0.33 -18.12 -8.91
C ARG A 170 -1.17 -17.97 -8.71
N MET A 171 -1.58 -17.62 -7.48
CA MET A 171 -2.97 -17.36 -7.13
C MET A 171 -3.09 -16.25 -6.08
N LEU A 172 -4.06 -15.37 -6.29
CA LEU A 172 -4.43 -14.35 -5.31
C LEU A 172 -5.45 -14.92 -4.32
N GLY A 173 -4.94 -15.57 -3.28
CA GLY A 173 -5.74 -16.09 -2.18
C GLY A 173 -6.30 -15.00 -1.25
N ALA A 174 -7.18 -15.44 -0.35
CA ALA A 174 -7.62 -14.61 0.78
C ALA A 174 -6.46 -14.39 1.75
N THR A 175 -6.23 -13.12 2.10
CA THR A 175 -5.24 -12.70 3.10
C THR A 175 -5.84 -11.64 4.01
N THR A 176 -5.15 -11.37 5.11
CA THR A 176 -5.58 -10.41 6.14
C THR A 176 -5.07 -8.99 5.92
N CYS A 177 -4.51 -8.69 4.74
CA CYS A 177 -4.04 -7.35 4.39
C CYS A 177 -5.16 -6.30 4.52
N ALA A 178 -4.80 -5.12 5.02
CA ALA A 178 -5.69 -3.97 5.08
C ALA A 178 -5.95 -3.40 3.69
N ALA A 179 -4.94 -3.44 2.82
CA ALA A 179 -5.08 -3.01 1.44
C ALA A 179 -4.24 -3.87 0.49
N ARG A 180 -4.78 -4.06 -0.72
CA ARG A 180 -4.11 -4.72 -1.83
C ARG A 180 -4.05 -3.77 -3.02
N TRP A 181 -2.85 -3.60 -3.55
CA TRP A 181 -2.50 -2.67 -4.60
C TRP A 181 -2.04 -3.41 -5.84
N HIS A 182 -2.27 -2.81 -7.00
CA HIS A 182 -1.66 -3.19 -8.26
C HIS A 182 -1.05 -1.94 -8.87
N ILE A 183 0.25 -2.00 -9.13
CA ILE A 183 1.03 -0.86 -9.63
C ILE A 183 1.53 -1.22 -11.01
N ARG A 184 1.18 -0.41 -12.00
CA ARG A 184 1.64 -0.56 -13.37
C ARG A 184 2.40 0.67 -13.82
N THR A 185 3.37 0.46 -14.70
CA THR A 185 4.00 1.57 -15.42
C THR A 185 2.94 2.28 -16.27
N GLN A 186 3.10 3.58 -16.42
CA GLN A 186 2.33 4.38 -17.36
C GLN A 186 3.29 5.23 -18.18
N MET A 187 2.85 5.67 -19.37
CA MET A 187 3.64 6.58 -20.20
C MET A 187 3.97 7.85 -19.43
N SER A 188 5.26 8.13 -19.34
CA SER A 188 5.80 9.31 -18.68
C SER A 188 5.41 10.58 -19.42
N HIS A 189 5.22 11.64 -18.66
CA HIS A 189 5.01 12.98 -19.20
C HIS A 189 6.32 13.77 -19.16
N VAL A 190 6.63 14.42 -20.27
CA VAL A 190 7.74 15.36 -20.41
C VAL A 190 7.15 16.76 -20.31
N GLU A 191 7.59 17.55 -19.33
CA GLU A 191 7.18 18.96 -19.24
C GLU A 191 7.91 19.80 -20.29
N GLY A 192 7.16 20.33 -21.27
CA GLY A 192 7.70 21.18 -22.33
C GLY A 192 8.63 20.45 -23.30
N ASP A 193 9.67 21.13 -23.76
CA ASP A 193 10.67 20.60 -24.70
C ASP A 193 11.85 19.88 -24.00
N MET A 194 11.66 19.39 -22.77
CA MET A 194 12.75 18.73 -22.04
C MET A 194 13.22 17.47 -22.78
N PRO A 195 14.52 17.34 -23.07
CA PRO A 195 15.04 16.08 -23.61
C PRO A 195 14.97 14.98 -22.54
N GLY A 196 14.55 13.77 -22.93
CA GLY A 196 14.61 12.58 -22.09
C GLY A 196 13.28 11.85 -21.94
N VAL A 197 13.24 10.94 -20.96
CA VAL A 197 12.10 10.04 -20.72
C VAL A 197 11.06 10.60 -19.76
N GLY A 198 11.16 11.87 -19.34
CA GLY A 198 10.20 12.51 -18.43
C GLY A 198 10.24 11.94 -17.00
N PHE A 199 9.17 12.22 -16.25
CA PHE A 199 9.04 11.77 -14.86
C PHE A 199 8.40 10.38 -14.76
N PRO A 200 8.78 9.54 -13.79
CA PRO A 200 8.17 8.23 -13.62
C PRO A 200 6.71 8.39 -13.23
N THR A 201 5.86 7.66 -13.96
CA THR A 201 4.41 7.68 -13.82
C THR A 201 3.87 6.28 -13.64
N TRP A 202 2.85 6.15 -12.79
CA TRP A 202 2.20 4.89 -12.47
C TRP A 202 0.69 4.99 -12.64
N LYS A 203 0.09 3.90 -13.09
CA LYS A 203 -1.30 3.60 -12.79
C LYS A 203 -1.34 2.81 -11.49
N VAL A 204 -2.02 3.34 -10.48
CA VAL A 204 -2.16 2.75 -9.15
C VAL A 204 -3.60 2.32 -8.94
N GLU A 205 -3.81 1.04 -8.70
CA GLU A 205 -5.13 0.45 -8.47
C GLU A 205 -5.18 -0.13 -7.06
N LEU A 206 -6.08 0.38 -6.23
CA LEU A 206 -6.40 -0.19 -4.94
C LEU A 206 -7.48 -1.26 -5.14
N LEU A 207 -7.04 -2.50 -5.32
CA LEU A 207 -7.91 -3.65 -5.61
C LEU A 207 -8.81 -3.99 -4.42
N LYS A 208 -8.27 -3.89 -3.21
CA LYS A 208 -8.97 -4.19 -1.95
C LYS A 208 -8.56 -3.16 -0.91
N VAL A 209 -9.52 -2.72 -0.11
CA VAL A 209 -9.28 -1.96 1.12
C VAL A 209 -10.30 -2.34 2.17
N LYS A 210 -9.85 -2.63 3.38
CA LYS A 210 -10.72 -2.97 4.51
C LYS A 210 -11.50 -1.71 4.91
N ASN A 211 -12.83 -1.77 4.81
CA ASN A 211 -13.75 -0.69 5.18
C ASN A 211 -13.55 0.63 4.40
N GLY A 212 -12.89 0.58 3.24
CA GLY A 212 -12.69 1.72 2.34
C GLY A 212 -13.34 1.50 0.98
N GLN A 213 -12.94 2.30 -0.01
CA GLN A 213 -13.38 2.14 -1.39
C GLN A 213 -12.21 1.80 -2.31
N SER A 214 -12.35 0.76 -3.13
CA SER A 214 -11.42 0.51 -4.23
C SER A 214 -11.39 1.72 -5.17
N SER A 215 -10.22 2.05 -5.70
CA SER A 215 -10.00 3.27 -6.48
C SER A 215 -8.82 3.12 -7.42
N CYS A 216 -8.77 3.98 -8.44
CA CYS A 216 -7.72 3.98 -9.45
C CYS A 216 -7.21 5.41 -9.63
N TRP A 217 -5.89 5.55 -9.76
CA TRP A 217 -5.25 6.84 -9.94
C TRP A 217 -4.11 6.74 -10.95
N GLN A 218 -3.80 7.87 -11.55
CA GLN A 218 -2.57 8.12 -12.27
C GLN A 218 -1.68 9.00 -11.38
N LEU A 219 -0.46 8.53 -11.13
CA LEU A 219 0.51 9.19 -10.26
C LEU A 219 1.75 9.54 -11.06
N ALA A 220 2.38 10.67 -10.71
CA ALA A 220 3.67 11.08 -11.25
C ALA A 220 4.60 11.51 -10.11
N TRP A 221 5.87 11.13 -10.16
CA TRP A 221 6.88 11.62 -9.23
C TRP A 221 7.72 12.73 -9.86
N THR A 222 7.43 13.97 -9.45
CA THR A 222 8.09 15.18 -9.98
C THR A 222 9.02 15.79 -8.94
N PRO A 223 9.88 16.76 -9.29
CA PRO A 223 10.65 17.53 -8.32
C PRO A 223 9.80 18.26 -7.28
N ARG A 224 8.51 18.47 -7.55
CA ARG A 224 7.53 19.04 -6.61
C ARG A 224 6.92 17.99 -5.67
N GLY A 225 7.36 16.74 -5.77
CA GLY A 225 6.83 15.58 -5.05
C GLY A 225 5.80 14.78 -5.84
N LEU A 226 5.02 13.99 -5.11
CA LEU A 226 4.00 13.10 -5.65
C LEU A 226 2.78 13.90 -6.16
N GLN A 227 2.50 13.81 -7.46
CA GLN A 227 1.29 14.31 -8.07
C GLN A 227 0.30 13.16 -8.25
N VAL A 228 -0.96 13.36 -7.82
CA VAL A 228 -1.99 12.32 -7.82
C VAL A 228 -3.24 12.81 -8.54
N GLU A 229 -3.58 12.17 -9.64
CA GLU A 229 -4.82 12.39 -10.38
C GLU A 229 -5.72 11.16 -10.25
N GLN A 230 -6.94 11.35 -9.76
CA GLN A 230 -7.90 10.25 -9.64
C GLN A 230 -8.55 9.97 -10.99
N LEU A 231 -8.43 8.72 -11.45
CA LEU A 231 -9.09 8.30 -12.68
C LEU A 231 -10.55 7.96 -12.36
N LYS A 232 -11.47 8.44 -13.20
CA LYS A 232 -12.87 8.01 -13.11
C LYS A 232 -12.92 6.52 -13.43
N ALA A 233 -13.60 5.74 -12.59
CA ALA A 233 -13.80 4.33 -12.86
C ALA A 233 -14.50 4.15 -14.22
N GLU A 234 -13.80 3.57 -15.19
CA GLU A 234 -14.46 2.99 -16.35
C GLU A 234 -15.35 1.87 -15.82
N ARG A 235 -16.66 1.95 -16.08
CA ARG A 235 -17.61 0.88 -15.75
C ARG A 235 -17.21 -0.36 -16.56
N THR A 236 -16.39 -1.22 -15.99
CA THR A 236 -16.09 -2.52 -16.62
C THR A 236 -17.40 -3.32 -16.60
N ALA A 237 -18.00 -3.48 -17.78
CA ALA A 237 -19.16 -4.33 -17.97
C ALA A 237 -18.78 -5.77 -17.60
N SER A 238 -19.24 -6.26 -16.45
CA SER A 238 -19.17 -7.66 -16.11
C SER A 238 -19.99 -8.45 -17.13
N SER A 239 -19.33 -9.12 -18.09
CA SER A 239 -20.01 -10.09 -18.95
C SER A 239 -20.35 -11.32 -18.12
N SER A 240 -21.53 -11.31 -17.52
CA SER A 240 -22.20 -12.50 -17.02
C SER A 240 -22.67 -13.31 -18.24
N LYS A 241 -21.83 -14.23 -18.74
CA LYS A 241 -22.35 -15.38 -19.48
C LYS A 241 -22.74 -16.45 -18.48
N ARG A 242 -24.00 -16.40 -18.04
CA ARG A 242 -24.75 -17.57 -17.61
C ARG A 242 -24.75 -18.55 -18.78
N LYS A 243 -24.13 -19.72 -18.64
CA LYS A 243 -24.56 -20.90 -19.38
C LYS A 243 -25.51 -21.67 -18.48
N VAL A 244 -26.79 -21.57 -18.83
CA VAL A 244 -27.82 -22.56 -18.51
C VAL A 244 -27.85 -23.49 -19.72
N GLY A 245 -27.84 -24.79 -19.47
CA GLY A 245 -27.80 -25.84 -20.48
C GLY A 245 -26.99 -27.03 -19.97
#